data_AF-A0A7S1H978-F1
#
_entry.id   AF-A0A7S1H978-F1
#
_cell.length_a   1.000
_cell.length_b   1.000
_cell.length_c   1.000
_cell.angle_alpha   90.00
_cell.angle_beta   90.00
_cell.angle_gamma   90.00
#
_symmetry.space_group_name_H-M   'P 1'
#
loop_
_entity.id
_entity.type
_entity.pdbx_description
1 polymer ?
#
loop_
_entity_poly.entity_id
_entity_poly.type
_entity_poly.pdbx_seq_one_letter_code
_entity_poly.pdbx_strand_id
1 'polypeptide(L)'
;ELLHRAVPHPVLLATAVDQTLSLSVAHLRKSQIEADQTVLDGPLLSVALPADSGNAIFRAALSLAGQPRSDLYALVQGWMDTLAALDVAQETGTFRPSASREQAAARHAALQQLRLLRAQAAELRARAAKERQLARQVALNEELRAVQAQAEQLRQRLDGGTA
;
A
#
# COMPACT_ATOMS: atom_id res chain seq x y z
N GLU A 1 36.14 -6.18 3.60
CA GLU A 1 35.12 -6.75 4.51
C GLU A 1 34.26 -5.71 5.24
N LEU A 2 34.82 -4.57 5.69
CA LEU A 2 34.07 -3.52 6.42
C LEU A 2 32.87 -2.90 5.65
N LEU A 3 32.94 -2.80 4.31
CA LEU A 3 31.87 -2.20 3.50
C LEU A 3 30.55 -3.01 3.56
N HIS A 4 30.60 -4.34 3.71
CA HIS A 4 29.40 -5.18 3.72
C HIS A 4 28.69 -5.15 5.09
N ARG A 5 29.42 -4.89 6.18
CA ARG A 5 28.85 -4.77 7.54
C ARG A 5 28.09 -3.46 7.75
N ALA A 6 28.29 -2.49 6.86
CA ALA A 6 27.64 -1.17 6.90
C ALA A 6 26.32 -1.10 6.12
N VAL A 7 26.00 -2.10 5.29
CA VAL A 7 24.77 -2.13 4.49
C VAL A 7 23.64 -2.72 5.34
N PRO A 8 22.57 -1.95 5.63
CA PRO A 8 21.40 -2.48 6.31
C PRO A 8 20.82 -3.66 5.53
N HIS A 9 20.62 -4.77 6.23
CA HIS A 9 20.11 -5.98 5.60
C HIS A 9 18.61 -5.80 5.33
N PRO A 10 18.06 -6.32 4.22
CA PRO A 10 16.63 -6.37 4.02
C PRO A 10 15.98 -7.09 5.17
N VAL A 11 15.00 -6.47 5.80
CA VAL A 11 14.15 -7.14 6.78
C VAL A 11 12.76 -7.24 6.20
N LEU A 12 12.37 -8.46 5.85
CA LEU A 12 10.97 -8.83 5.73
C LEU A 12 10.53 -9.32 7.10
N LEU A 13 9.58 -8.61 7.70
CA LEU A 13 8.98 -9.01 8.96
C LEU A 13 7.64 -9.68 8.67
N ALA A 14 7.48 -10.91 9.14
CA ALA A 14 6.19 -11.59 9.18
C ALA A 14 5.67 -11.61 10.61
N THR A 15 4.46 -11.10 10.83
CA THR A 15 3.79 -11.12 12.13
C THR A 15 2.50 -11.91 12.05
N ALA A 16 2.23 -12.74 13.06
CA ALA A 16 0.98 -13.48 13.18
C ALA A 16 0.30 -13.09 14.49
N VAL A 17 -0.85 -12.42 14.39
CA VAL A 17 -1.66 -11.99 15.54
C VAL A 17 -3.11 -12.36 15.26
N ASP A 18 -3.77 -13.04 16.20
CA ASP A 18 -5.19 -13.44 16.08
C ASP A 18 -5.51 -14.13 14.73
N GLN A 19 -4.65 -15.06 14.31
CA GLN A 19 -4.75 -15.80 13.03
C GLN A 19 -4.59 -14.93 11.77
N THR A 20 -4.26 -13.64 11.92
CA THR A 20 -3.94 -12.74 10.82
C THR A 20 -2.43 -12.70 10.64
N LEU A 21 -1.95 -13.16 9.49
CA LEU A 21 -0.57 -13.02 9.07
C LEU A 21 -0.40 -11.68 8.36
N SER A 22 0.61 -10.89 8.72
CA SER A 22 0.96 -9.64 8.02
C SER A 22 2.42 -9.66 7.62
N LEU A 23 2.71 -9.06 6.46
CA LEU A 23 4.07 -8.83 5.99
C LEU A 23 4.38 -7.34 6.01
N SER A 24 5.54 -7.01 6.56
CA SER A 24 6.07 -5.64 6.54
C SER A 24 7.45 -5.60 5.92
N VAL A 25 7.69 -4.55 5.13
CA VAL A 25 8.94 -4.31 4.42
C VAL A 25 9.24 -2.82 4.37
N ALA A 26 10.52 -2.47 4.47
CA ALA A 26 11.00 -1.12 4.26
C ALA A 26 12.45 -1.16 3.80
N HIS A 27 12.89 -0.10 3.12
CA HIS A 27 14.32 0.18 3.03
C HIS A 27 14.82 0.67 4.39
N LEU A 28 16.08 0.34 4.68
CA LEU A 28 16.76 0.71 5.91
C LEU A 28 18.04 1.48 5.56
N ARG A 29 18.36 2.51 6.34
CA ARG A 29 19.59 3.29 6.23
C ARG A 29 20.25 3.48 7.59
N LYS A 30 21.55 3.75 7.61
CA LYS A 30 22.21 4.22 8.83
C LYS A 30 21.68 5.60 9.22
N SER A 31 21.44 5.80 10.51
CA SER A 31 21.04 7.11 11.04
C SER A 31 22.15 8.13 10.79
N GLN A 32 21.77 9.34 10.38
CA GLN A 32 22.70 10.47 10.22
C GLN A 32 22.90 11.25 11.54
N ILE A 33 22.07 10.97 12.54
CA ILE A 33 22.01 11.72 13.81
C ILE A 33 22.58 10.87 14.94
N GLU A 34 22.27 9.58 14.97
CA GLU A 34 22.62 8.69 16.07
C GLU A 34 23.57 7.60 15.55
N ALA A 35 24.80 7.60 16.07
CA ALA A 35 25.81 6.61 15.69
C ALA A 35 25.28 5.19 15.92
N ASP A 36 25.61 4.29 15.00
CA ASP A 36 25.27 2.87 15.01
C ASP A 36 23.78 2.48 14.90
N GLN A 37 22.87 3.44 14.83
CA GLN A 37 21.46 3.14 14.62
C GLN A 37 21.09 2.92 13.15
N THR A 38 20.12 2.04 12.92
CA THR A 38 19.51 1.81 11.61
C THR A 38 18.08 2.31 11.66
N VAL A 39 17.72 3.18 10.73
CA VAL A 39 16.40 3.82 10.63
C VAL A 39 15.73 3.43 9.32
N LEU A 40 14.41 3.62 9.26
CA LEU A 40 13.66 3.48 8.01
C LEU A 40 14.15 4.50 6.98
N ASP A 41 14.27 4.04 5.74
CA ASP A 41 14.56 4.88 4.58
C ASP A 41 13.31 4.97 3.69
N GLY A 42 12.36 5.80 4.12
CA GLY A 42 11.05 5.94 3.49
C GLY A 42 9.93 5.24 4.26
N PRO A 43 8.76 5.04 3.63
CA PRO A 43 7.58 4.50 4.30
C PRO A 43 7.72 3.01 4.60
N LEU A 44 7.23 2.59 5.76
CA LEU A 44 6.99 1.18 6.07
C LEU A 44 5.76 0.71 5.31
N LEU A 45 5.92 -0.27 4.43
CA LEU A 45 4.80 -0.95 3.81
C LEU A 45 4.43 -2.16 4.66
N SER A 46 3.18 -2.24 5.09
CA SER A 46 2.65 -3.37 5.86
C SER A 46 1.31 -3.79 5.28
N VAL A 47 1.17 -5.08 4.99
CA VAL A 47 -0.01 -5.63 4.31
C VAL A 47 -0.41 -6.94 4.98
N ALA A 48 -1.68 -7.05 5.36
CA ALA A 48 -2.25 -8.30 5.85
C ALA A 48 -2.30 -9.33 4.71
N LEU A 49 -1.86 -10.54 4.96
CA LEU A 49 -1.98 -11.64 4.01
C LEU A 49 -3.40 -12.24 4.07
N PRO A 50 -3.99 -12.59 2.92
CA PRO A 50 -5.23 -13.36 2.91
C PRO A 50 -5.05 -14.69 3.65
N ALA A 51 -6.09 -15.16 4.34
CA ALA A 51 -6.06 -16.40 5.13
C ALA A 51 -5.54 -17.62 4.34
N ASP A 52 -5.86 -17.70 3.05
CA ASP A 52 -5.42 -18.78 2.15
C ASP A 52 -4.00 -18.57 1.57
N SER A 53 -3.14 -17.82 2.27
CA SER A 53 -1.75 -17.52 1.89
C SER A 53 -1.60 -16.84 0.50
N GLY A 54 -2.66 -16.17 0.04
CA GLY A 54 -2.76 -15.50 -1.25
C GLY A 54 -2.93 -16.45 -2.45
N ASN A 55 -3.41 -15.92 -3.57
CA ASN A 55 -3.52 -16.67 -4.84
C ASN A 55 -2.12 -17.17 -5.30
N ALA A 56 -2.04 -18.30 -6.01
CA ALA A 56 -0.79 -18.85 -6.55
C ALA A 56 0.05 -17.82 -7.33
N ILE A 57 -0.62 -16.89 -8.01
CA ILE A 57 0.01 -15.76 -8.71
C ILE A 57 0.81 -14.86 -7.74
N PHE A 58 0.25 -14.57 -6.56
CA PHE A 58 0.95 -13.79 -5.53
C PHE A 58 2.17 -14.53 -4.99
N ARG A 59 2.05 -15.83 -4.69
CA ARG A 59 3.19 -16.63 -4.21
C ARG A 59 4.32 -16.70 -5.23
N ALA A 60 3.98 -16.86 -6.51
CA ALA A 60 4.96 -16.84 -7.60
C ALA A 60 5.65 -15.47 -7.69
N ALA A 61 4.89 -14.38 -7.62
CA ALA A 61 5.44 -13.02 -7.61
C ALA A 61 6.34 -12.77 -6.38
N LEU A 62 5.94 -13.20 -5.18
CA LEU A 62 6.71 -13.02 -3.95
C LEU A 62 8.01 -13.83 -3.92
N SER A 63 8.07 -14.96 -4.64
CA SER A 63 9.23 -15.83 -4.67
C SER A 63 10.50 -15.08 -5.09
N LEU A 64 11.65 -15.45 -4.52
CA LEU A 64 12.94 -14.83 -4.87
C LEU A 64 13.23 -14.92 -6.38
N ALA A 65 12.77 -15.99 -7.05
CA ALA A 65 12.93 -16.16 -8.48
C ALA A 65 12.14 -15.10 -9.31
N GLY A 66 11.00 -14.64 -8.79
CA GLY A 66 10.14 -13.63 -9.40
C GLY A 66 10.59 -12.19 -9.15
N GLN A 67 11.64 -11.96 -8.36
CA GLN A 67 12.10 -10.62 -8.00
C GLN A 67 13.25 -10.12 -8.88
N PRO A 68 13.37 -8.79 -9.08
CA PRO A 68 14.60 -8.17 -9.57
C PRO A 68 15.77 -8.50 -8.64
N ARG A 69 16.91 -8.90 -9.22
CA ARG A 69 18.09 -9.38 -8.47
C ARG A 69 19.40 -8.76 -8.96
N SER A 70 19.33 -7.56 -9.56
CA SER A 70 20.54 -6.81 -9.98
C SER A 70 21.40 -6.42 -8.79
N ASP A 71 20.75 -6.07 -7.69
CA ASP A 71 21.34 -5.65 -6.43
C ASP A 71 20.32 -5.80 -5.30
N LEU A 72 20.77 -5.55 -4.08
CA LEU A 72 19.95 -5.72 -2.88
C LEU A 72 18.79 -4.72 -2.81
N TYR A 73 19.01 -3.48 -3.26
CA TYR A 73 17.98 -2.45 -3.28
C TYR A 73 16.86 -2.83 -4.26
N ALA A 74 17.21 -3.29 -5.47
CA ALA A 74 16.27 -3.77 -6.47
C ALA A 74 15.44 -4.97 -5.96
N LEU A 75 16.06 -5.87 -5.21
CA LEU A 75 15.39 -7.00 -4.58
C LEU A 75 14.35 -6.55 -3.54
N VAL A 76 14.74 -5.69 -2.59
CA VAL A 76 13.80 -5.17 -1.58
C VAL A 76 12.68 -4.39 -2.24
N GLN A 77 13.02 -3.56 -3.23
CA GLN A 77 12.02 -2.78 -3.94
C GLN A 77 11.04 -3.67 -4.70
N GLY A 78 11.48 -4.77 -5.30
CA GLY A 78 10.57 -5.72 -5.94
C GLY A 78 9.57 -6.35 -4.96
N TRP A 79 10.01 -6.70 -3.75
CA TRP A 79 9.10 -7.16 -2.70
C TRP A 79 8.14 -6.06 -2.24
N MET A 80 8.62 -4.82 -2.09
CA MET A 80 7.74 -3.66 -1.81
C MET A 80 6.68 -3.49 -2.90
N ASP A 81 7.07 -3.54 -4.16
CA ASP A 81 6.16 -3.39 -5.30
C ASP A 81 5.14 -4.55 -5.35
N THR A 82 5.56 -5.77 -5.00
CA THR A 82 4.71 -6.96 -4.91
C THR A 82 3.69 -6.84 -3.78
N LEU A 83 4.10 -6.37 -2.60
CA LEU A 83 3.20 -6.14 -1.48
C LEU A 83 2.26 -4.96 -1.75
N ALA A 84 2.70 -3.90 -2.43
CA ALA A 84 1.84 -2.79 -2.84
C ALA A 84 0.75 -3.27 -3.81
N ALA A 85 1.08 -4.18 -4.74
CA ALA A 85 0.11 -4.81 -5.61
C ALA A 85 -0.90 -5.69 -4.84
N LEU A 86 -0.47 -6.34 -3.75
CA LEU A 86 -1.37 -7.07 -2.84
C LEU A 86 -2.29 -6.11 -2.09
N ASP A 87 -1.79 -4.98 -1.61
CA ASP A 87 -2.58 -3.98 -0.91
C ASP A 87 -3.70 -3.42 -1.81
N VAL A 88 -3.37 -3.15 -3.08
CA VAL A 88 -4.37 -2.80 -4.11
C VAL A 88 -5.38 -3.94 -4.30
N ALA A 89 -4.92 -5.19 -4.34
CA ALA A 89 -5.78 -6.35 -4.52
C ALA A 89 -6.82 -6.53 -3.42
N GLN A 90 -6.56 -6.04 -2.19
CA GLN A 90 -7.56 -6.07 -1.11
C GLN A 90 -8.73 -5.12 -1.39
N GLU A 91 -8.50 -4.05 -2.15
CA GLU A 91 -9.54 -3.08 -2.52
C GLU A 91 -10.27 -3.45 -3.82
N THR A 92 -9.53 -4.02 -4.78
CA THR A 92 -10.01 -4.38 -6.12
C THR A 92 -10.53 -5.81 -6.19
N GLY A 93 -10.18 -6.66 -5.23
CA GLY A 93 -10.49 -8.08 -5.20
C GLY A 93 -9.62 -8.95 -6.13
N THR A 94 -8.73 -8.36 -6.94
CA THR A 94 -7.90 -9.10 -7.89
C THR A 94 -6.42 -8.73 -7.77
N PHE A 95 -5.59 -9.73 -7.48
CA PHE A 95 -4.14 -9.55 -7.47
C PHE A 95 -3.57 -9.50 -8.89
N ARG A 96 -2.82 -8.43 -9.16
CA ARG A 96 -2.05 -8.25 -10.41
C ARG A 96 -0.69 -7.65 -10.07
N PRO A 97 0.44 -8.33 -10.36
CA PRO A 97 1.76 -7.74 -10.25
C PRO A 97 1.85 -6.44 -11.07
N SER A 98 2.61 -5.47 -10.59
CA SER A 98 2.93 -4.28 -11.39
C SER A 98 4.01 -4.63 -12.42
N ALA A 99 3.84 -4.17 -13.65
CA ALA A 99 4.77 -4.40 -14.76
C ALA A 99 6.04 -3.55 -14.64
N SER A 100 5.99 -2.44 -13.91
CA SER A 100 7.14 -1.58 -13.64
C SER A 100 7.07 -0.93 -12.25
N ARG A 101 8.20 -0.38 -11.80
CA ARG A 101 8.29 0.37 -10.55
C ARG A 101 7.43 1.63 -10.58
N GLU A 102 7.40 2.33 -11.71
CA GLU A 102 6.59 3.53 -11.91
C GLU A 102 5.11 3.19 -11.79
N GLN A 103 4.69 2.06 -12.36
CA GLN A 103 3.32 1.57 -12.22
C GLN A 103 3.02 1.19 -10.77
N ALA A 104 3.93 0.52 -10.06
CA ALA A 104 3.76 0.19 -8.64
C ALA A 104 3.59 1.45 -7.78
N ALA A 105 4.45 2.46 -7.99
CA ALA A 105 4.38 3.73 -7.29
C ALA A 105 3.07 4.49 -7.59
N ALA A 106 2.66 4.55 -8.86
CA ALA A 106 1.40 5.19 -9.27
C ALA A 106 0.17 4.50 -8.66
N ARG A 107 0.14 3.16 -8.68
CA ARG A 107 -0.94 2.38 -8.05
C ARG A 107 -0.98 2.56 -6.54
N HIS A 108 0.18 2.56 -5.88
CA HIS A 108 0.26 2.82 -4.44
C HIS A 108 -0.23 4.24 -4.09
N ALA A 109 0.19 5.27 -4.83
CA ALA A 109 -0.28 6.64 -4.63
C ALA A 109 -1.80 6.76 -4.82
N ALA A 110 -2.34 6.15 -5.87
CA ALA A 110 -3.78 6.09 -6.11
C ALA A 110 -4.54 5.37 -4.97
N LEU A 111 -3.98 4.29 -4.42
CA LEU A 111 -4.57 3.60 -3.27
C LEU A 111 -4.60 4.49 -2.01
N GLN A 112 -3.52 5.23 -1.73
CA GLN A 112 -3.49 6.16 -0.60
C GLN A 112 -4.53 7.28 -0.78
N GLN A 113 -4.63 7.83 -1.99
CA GLN A 113 -5.66 8.84 -2.30
C GLN A 113 -7.09 8.27 -2.17
N LEU A 114 -7.33 7.02 -2.59
CA LEU A 114 -8.62 6.36 -2.41
C LEU A 114 -8.99 6.25 -0.93
N ARG A 115 -8.04 5.86 -0.07
CA ARG A 115 -8.24 5.78 1.39
C ARG A 115 -8.57 7.14 2.00
N LEU A 116 -7.88 8.20 1.57
CA LEU A 116 -8.17 9.57 2.00
C LEU A 116 -9.58 10.02 1.62
N LEU A 117 -9.99 9.80 0.36
CA LEU A 117 -11.34 10.14 -0.10
C LEU A 117 -12.42 9.36 0.66
N ARG A 118 -12.19 8.08 0.97
CA ARG A 118 -13.14 7.29 1.78
C ARG A 118 -13.25 7.80 3.21
N ALA A 119 -12.14 8.20 3.83
CA ALA A 119 -12.15 8.80 5.16
C ALA A 119 -12.94 10.13 5.17
N GLN A 120 -12.71 10.98 4.16
CA GLN A 120 -13.45 12.23 3.99
C GLN A 120 -14.96 11.98 3.77
N ALA A 121 -15.33 10.99 2.96
CA ALA A 121 -16.72 10.61 2.76
C ALA A 121 -17.38 10.12 4.07
N ALA A 122 -16.67 9.34 4.88
CA ALA A 122 -17.17 8.90 6.19
C ALA A 122 -17.39 10.10 7.14
N GLU A 123 -16.47 11.06 7.15
CA GLU A 123 -16.59 12.27 7.95
C GLU A 123 -17.77 13.15 7.49
N LEU A 124 -17.89 13.42 6.18
CA LEU A 124 -18.99 14.19 5.61
C LEU A 124 -20.34 13.54 5.92
N ARG A 125 -20.43 12.21 5.80
CA ARG A 125 -21.63 11.45 6.17
C ARG A 125 -21.99 11.61 7.65
N ALA A 126 -20.99 11.53 8.54
CA ALA A 126 -21.21 11.73 9.97
C ALA A 126 -21.67 13.15 10.32
N ARG A 127 -21.15 14.17 9.61
CA ARG A 127 -21.57 15.57 9.76
C ARG A 127 -23.00 15.77 9.23
N ALA A 128 -23.31 15.28 8.04
CA ALA A 128 -24.64 15.39 7.43
C ALA A 128 -25.74 14.73 8.27
N ALA A 129 -25.43 13.63 8.96
CA ALA A 129 -26.36 12.95 9.86
C ALA A 129 -26.68 13.75 11.14
N LYS A 130 -25.79 14.66 11.56
CA LYS A 130 -25.96 15.49 12.77
C LYS A 130 -26.52 16.88 12.47
N GLU A 131 -26.55 17.29 11.20
CA GLU A 131 -27.01 18.61 10.78
C GLU A 131 -28.54 18.72 10.84
N ARG A 132 -29.03 19.85 11.38
CA ARG A 132 -30.46 20.13 11.55
C ARG A 132 -30.99 21.13 10.52
N GLN A 133 -30.11 21.93 9.91
CA GLN A 133 -30.48 22.89 8.88
C GLN A 133 -30.50 22.23 7.50
N LEU A 134 -31.69 22.17 6.88
CA LEU A 134 -31.88 21.53 5.59
C LEU A 134 -30.91 22.01 4.51
N ALA A 135 -30.69 23.32 4.39
CA ALA A 135 -29.77 23.88 3.40
C ALA A 135 -28.32 23.39 3.57
N ARG A 136 -27.82 23.32 4.82
CA ARG A 136 -26.47 22.80 5.11
C ARG A 136 -26.39 21.30 4.92
N GLN A 137 -27.46 20.58 5.27
CA GLN A 137 -27.54 19.14 5.03
C GLN A 137 -27.50 18.81 3.53
N VAL A 138 -28.18 19.60 2.69
CA VAL A 138 -28.12 19.45 1.22
C VAL A 138 -26.68 19.70 0.72
N ALA A 139 -26.03 20.78 1.14
CA ALA A 139 -24.64 21.07 0.75
C ALA A 139 -23.67 19.94 1.14
N LEU A 140 -23.75 19.44 2.38
CA LEU A 140 -22.93 18.30 2.83
C LEU A 140 -23.19 17.02 2.03
N ASN A 141 -24.44 16.78 1.61
CA ASN A 141 -24.78 15.63 0.77
C ASN A 141 -24.28 15.78 -0.67
N GLU A 142 -24.25 17.00 -1.22
CA GLU A 142 -23.66 17.29 -2.52
C GLU A 142 -22.15 17.04 -2.52
N GLU A 143 -21.44 17.55 -1.50
CA GLU A 143 -20.01 17.28 -1.30
C GLU A 143 -19.73 15.78 -1.13
N LEU A 144 -20.54 15.08 -0.32
CA LEU A 144 -20.43 13.64 -0.12
C LEU A 144 -20.55 12.87 -1.46
N ARG A 145 -21.53 13.24 -2.29
CA ARG A 145 -21.70 12.62 -3.63
C ARG A 145 -20.48 12.86 -4.52
N ALA A 146 -19.92 14.07 -4.51
CA ALA A 146 -18.73 14.40 -5.30
C ALA A 146 -17.51 13.57 -4.86
N VAL A 147 -17.24 13.49 -3.56
CA VAL A 147 -16.12 12.69 -3.00
C VAL A 147 -16.31 11.20 -3.28
N GLN A 148 -17.53 10.68 -3.15
CA GLN A 148 -17.84 9.29 -3.47
C GLN A 148 -17.62 8.97 -4.96
N ALA A 149 -18.04 9.87 -5.85
CA ALA A 149 -17.82 9.71 -7.29
C ALA A 149 -16.32 9.68 -7.63
N GLN A 150 -15.52 10.56 -7.02
CA GLN A 150 -14.05 10.57 -7.18
C GLN A 150 -13.42 9.27 -6.66
N ALA A 151 -13.85 8.78 -5.50
CA ALA A 151 -13.36 7.52 -4.93
C ALA A 151 -13.66 6.34 -5.85
N GLU A 152 -14.88 6.28 -6.41
CA GLU A 152 -15.28 5.20 -7.32
C GLU A 152 -14.49 5.25 -8.64
N GLN A 153 -14.31 6.43 -9.23
CA GLN A 153 -13.46 6.60 -10.42
C GLN A 153 -12.01 6.14 -10.17
N LEU A 154 -11.46 6.48 -9.01
CA LEU A 154 -10.09 6.09 -8.66
C LEU A 154 -9.97 4.59 -8.42
N ARG A 155 -10.98 3.97 -7.80
CA ARG A 155 -11.07 2.51 -7.65
C ARG A 155 -11.11 1.79 -9.00
N GLN A 156 -11.94 2.27 -9.93
CA GLN A 156 -12.02 1.70 -11.29
C GLN A 156 -10.70 1.82 -12.05
N ARG A 157 -9.92 2.90 -11.84
CA ARG A 157 -8.57 3.01 -12.39
C ARG A 157 -7.59 1.99 -11.81
N LEU A 158 -7.75 1.64 -10.53
CA LEU A 158 -6.96 0.58 -9.89
C LEU A 158 -7.34 -0.82 -10.39
N ASP A 159 -8.63 -1.04 -10.67
CA ASP A 159 -9.16 -2.29 -11.28
C ASP A 159 -8.73 -2.44 -12.75
N GLY A 160 -8.84 -1.35 -13.50
CA GLY A 160 -8.70 -1.28 -14.97
C GLY A 160 -7.27 -1.09 -15.47
N GLY A 161 -6.25 -1.40 -14.67
CA GLY A 161 -4.84 -1.27 -15.04
C GLY A 161 -4.35 -2.27 -16.10
N THR A 162 -4.99 -2.29 -17.27
CA THR A 162 -4.46 -2.71 -18.59
C THR A 162 -5.43 -2.22 -19.68
N ALA A 163 -5.01 -1.23 -20.45
CA ALA A 163 -4.83 -1.42 -21.88
C ALA A 163 -3.40 -1.00 -22.21
#